data_AF-A0A369UPP8-F1
#
_entry.id   AF-A0A369UPP8-F1
#
_cell.length_a   1.000
_cell.length_b   1.000
_cell.length_c   1.000
_cell.angle_alpha   90.00
_cell.angle_beta   90.00
_cell.angle_gamma   90.00
#
_symmetry.space_group_name_H-M   'P 1'
#
loop_
_entity.id
_entity.type
_entity.pdbx_description
1 polymer ?
#
loop_
_entity_poly.entity_id
_entity_poly.type
_entity_poly.pdbx_seq_one_letter_code
_entity_poly.pdbx_strand_id
1 'polypeptide(L)'
;MSINIRSSLSICSLALVASLGATAVYAQTATADAQVQASATSNDQKPLSDRNCLRETGSHIPPQKGKCMPGTGRVYTQDDIQRTGERDLGPALQKLDPSVTTHGH
;
A
#
# COMPACT_ATOMS: atom_id res chain seq x y z
N MET A 1 17.14 7.68 46.90
CA MET A 1 18.31 8.10 46.08
C MET A 1 17.75 8.58 44.75
N SER A 2 17.54 9.89 44.64
CA SER A 2 17.01 10.55 43.45
C SER A 2 18.17 11.02 42.59
N ILE A 3 18.15 10.73 41.29
CA ILE A 3 19.01 11.38 40.30
C ILE A 3 18.12 11.86 39.15
N ASN A 4 17.96 13.18 39.11
CA ASN A 4 17.45 13.94 37.98
C ASN A 4 18.65 14.30 37.09
N ILE A 5 18.60 13.97 35.80
CA ILE A 5 19.50 14.58 34.81
C ILE A 5 18.63 15.33 33.80
N ARG A 6 18.61 16.64 34.00
CA ARG A 6 18.17 17.67 33.06
C ARG A 6 19.27 17.78 32.00
N SER A 7 18.98 17.46 30.74
CA SER A 7 19.87 17.83 29.64
C SER A 7 19.08 18.65 28.63
N SER A 8 19.53 19.89 28.53
CA SER A 8 18.90 21.00 27.86
C SER A 8 19.37 21.12 26.41
N LEU A 9 18.55 21.77 25.59
CA LEU A 9 18.92 22.50 24.37
C LEU A 9 19.50 21.68 23.20
N SER A 10 18.67 21.51 22.15
CA SER A 10 18.98 22.14 20.87
C SER A 10 17.72 22.26 20.02
N ILE A 11 17.06 23.41 20.16
CA ILE A 11 15.98 23.88 19.27
C ILE A 11 16.69 24.62 18.15
N CYS A 12 16.90 23.97 17.01
CA CYS A 12 17.27 24.66 15.77
C CYS A 12 16.04 24.76 14.88
N SER A 13 15.19 25.73 15.22
CA SER A 13 14.20 26.30 14.31
C SER A 13 14.95 26.99 13.18
N LEU A 14 14.99 26.39 11.99
CA LEU A 14 15.21 27.14 10.75
C LEU A 14 13.94 27.08 9.92
N ALA A 15 13.10 28.09 10.14
CA ALA A 15 12.09 28.49 9.18
C ALA A 15 12.80 29.15 8.00
N LEU A 16 12.59 28.63 6.79
CA LEU A 16 12.88 29.36 5.57
C LEU A 16 11.65 29.28 4.67
N VAL A 17 10.88 30.37 4.68
CA VAL A 17 9.72 30.62 3.82
C VAL A 17 10.24 31.25 2.54
N ALA A 18 9.91 30.65 1.39
CA ALA A 18 9.88 31.33 0.10
C ALA A 18 8.83 30.64 -0.79
N SER A 19 7.61 31.18 -0.74
CA SER A 19 6.55 30.96 -1.71
C SER A 19 6.86 31.72 -2.99
N LEU A 20 6.61 31.13 -4.17
CA LEU A 20 6.18 31.80 -5.41
C LEU A 20 5.90 30.73 -6.50
N GLY A 21 4.67 30.63 -6.97
CA GLY A 21 4.30 29.78 -8.11
C GLY A 21 2.80 29.64 -8.28
N ALA A 22 2.25 30.36 -9.26
CA ALA A 22 0.83 30.56 -9.48
C ALA A 22 0.16 29.47 -10.34
N THR A 23 -1.18 29.44 -10.25
CA THR A 23 -2.19 28.94 -11.22
C THR A 23 -2.35 27.43 -11.44
N ALA A 24 -3.47 26.88 -10.95
CA ALA A 24 -4.57 26.41 -11.80
C ALA A 24 -5.83 26.20 -10.94
N VAL A 25 -6.83 27.06 -11.12
CA VAL A 25 -8.21 26.82 -10.65
C VAL A 25 -8.76 25.67 -11.50
N TYR A 26 -8.92 24.49 -10.92
CA TYR A 26 -9.81 23.48 -11.47
C TYR A 26 -11.15 23.64 -10.77
N ALA A 27 -12.09 24.28 -11.47
CA ALA A 27 -13.51 24.19 -11.15
C ALA A 27 -13.94 22.75 -11.38
N GLN A 28 -14.02 21.96 -10.31
CA GLN A 28 -14.62 20.63 -10.36
C GLN A 28 -16.11 20.82 -10.09
N THR A 29 -16.87 20.97 -11.18
CA THR A 29 -18.32 20.74 -11.17
C THR A 29 -18.56 19.37 -10.54
N ALA A 30 -19.25 19.36 -9.40
CA ALA A 30 -19.74 18.16 -8.76
C ALA A 30 -20.77 17.49 -9.67
N THR A 31 -20.32 16.65 -10.60
CA THR A 31 -21.18 15.63 -11.19
C THR A 31 -21.36 14.56 -10.13
N ALA A 32 -22.47 14.68 -9.40
CA ALA A 32 -23.06 13.57 -8.67
C ALA A 32 -23.48 12.52 -9.72
N ASP A 33 -22.53 11.64 -10.09
CA ASP A 33 -22.86 10.52 -10.95
C ASP A 33 -23.47 9.41 -10.09
N ALA A 34 -24.73 9.18 -10.38
CA ALA A 34 -25.61 8.25 -9.69
C ALA A 34 -25.10 6.81 -9.80
N GLN A 35 -25.27 6.10 -8.70
CA GLN A 35 -25.22 4.64 -8.64
C GLN A 35 -26.11 4.04 -9.74
N VAL A 36 -25.53 3.27 -10.68
CA VAL A 36 -26.25 2.23 -11.41
C VAL A 36 -25.41 0.97 -11.54
N GLN A 37 -25.74 0.03 -10.66
CA GLN A 37 -25.93 -1.40 -10.86
C GLN A 37 -25.06 -2.17 -11.87
N ALA A 38 -24.40 -3.17 -11.30
CA ALA A 38 -23.64 -4.25 -11.91
C ALA A 38 -24.20 -4.81 -13.24
N SER A 39 -23.29 -5.02 -14.19
CA SER A 39 -23.40 -6.10 -15.17
C SER A 39 -22.25 -7.08 -14.93
N ALA A 40 -22.61 -8.24 -14.39
CA ALA A 40 -21.73 -9.38 -14.27
C ALA A 40 -21.34 -9.87 -15.67
N THR A 41 -20.08 -9.69 -16.05
CA THR A 41 -19.43 -10.48 -17.08
C THR A 41 -18.19 -11.07 -16.44
N SER A 42 -18.17 -12.40 -16.39
CA SER A 42 -17.12 -13.23 -15.84
C SER A 42 -15.76 -12.81 -16.38
N ASN A 43 -15.02 -12.10 -15.53
CA ASN A 43 -13.58 -12.05 -15.60
C ASN A 43 -13.14 -12.50 -14.22
N ASP A 44 -12.29 -13.54 -14.15
CA ASP A 44 -11.64 -14.06 -12.94
C ASP A 44 -10.63 -13.04 -12.38
N GLN A 45 -11.02 -11.78 -12.35
CA GLN A 45 -10.26 -10.65 -11.89
C GLN A 45 -10.88 -10.28 -10.55
N LYS A 46 -10.43 -10.97 -9.49
CA LYS A 46 -10.61 -10.52 -8.11
C LYS A 46 -10.36 -9.00 -8.10
N PRO A 47 -11.31 -8.18 -7.60
CA PRO A 47 -11.22 -6.72 -7.73
C PRO A 47 -9.84 -6.26 -7.25
N LEU A 48 -9.20 -5.36 -8.00
CA LEU A 48 -7.83 -4.89 -7.70
C LEU A 48 -7.69 -4.39 -6.25
N SER A 49 -8.78 -3.85 -5.68
CA SER A 49 -8.88 -3.44 -4.27
C SER A 49 -8.61 -4.58 -3.27
N ASP A 50 -8.85 -5.82 -3.65
CA ASP A 50 -8.71 -7.00 -2.80
C ASP A 50 -7.31 -7.65 -2.96
N ARG A 51 -6.48 -7.17 -3.90
CA ARG A 51 -5.06 -7.56 -4.06
C ARG A 51 -4.15 -6.93 -2.99
N ASN A 52 -4.64 -5.92 -2.27
CA ASN A 52 -3.94 -5.27 -1.16
C ASN A 52 -4.51 -5.69 0.21
N CYS A 53 -5.46 -6.62 0.26
CA CYS A 53 -6.07 -7.05 1.50
C CYS A 53 -5.27 -8.18 2.16
N LEU A 54 -4.45 -7.84 3.16
CA LEU A 54 -3.74 -8.84 3.96
C LEU A 54 -4.72 -9.49 4.95
N ARG A 55 -5.01 -10.77 4.74
CA ARG A 55 -5.97 -11.52 5.57
C ARG A 55 -5.29 -12.49 6.53
N GLU A 56 -4.12 -12.98 6.13
CA GLU A 56 -3.35 -14.00 6.84
C GLU A 56 -1.92 -13.49 6.99
N THR A 57 -1.30 -13.76 8.13
CA THR A 57 0.12 -13.45 8.37
C THR A 57 0.83 -14.69 8.91
N GLY A 58 2.14 -14.75 8.78
CA GLY A 58 2.96 -15.82 9.36
C GLY A 58 3.11 -15.73 10.89
N SER A 59 2.58 -14.68 11.53
CA SER A 59 2.54 -14.60 12.98
C SER A 59 1.35 -15.40 13.52
N HIS A 60 1.47 -15.98 14.71
CA HIS A 60 0.34 -16.63 15.39
C HIS A 60 -0.68 -15.61 15.97
N ILE A 61 -0.67 -14.37 15.48
CA ILE A 61 -1.58 -13.32 15.89
C ILE A 61 -2.83 -13.41 15.00
N PRO A 62 -4.02 -13.66 15.57
CA PRO A 62 -5.23 -13.84 14.78
C PRO A 62 -5.67 -12.51 14.13
N PRO A 63 -6.07 -12.53 12.84
CA PRO A 63 -6.64 -11.37 12.17
C PRO A 63 -8.05 -11.05 12.70
N GLN A 64 -8.46 -9.79 12.57
CA GLN A 64 -9.86 -9.43 12.76
C GLN A 64 -10.74 -10.04 11.67
N LYS A 65 -11.83 -10.70 12.06
CA LYS A 65 -12.70 -11.43 11.13
C LYS A 65 -13.35 -10.47 10.12
N GLY A 66 -13.26 -10.80 8.83
CA GLY A 66 -13.90 -10.05 7.75
C GLY A 66 -13.38 -8.62 7.59
N LYS A 67 -12.15 -8.36 8.02
CA LYS A 67 -11.45 -7.08 7.85
C LYS A 67 -10.06 -7.35 7.28
N CYS A 68 -9.58 -6.46 6.42
CA CYS A 68 -8.19 -6.47 6.00
C CYS A 68 -7.31 -6.02 7.16
N MET A 69 -6.18 -6.67 7.35
CA MET A 69 -5.23 -6.29 8.37
C MET A 69 -4.64 -4.90 8.04
N PRO A 70 -4.50 -4.01 9.03
CA PRO A 70 -3.83 -2.73 8.82
C PRO A 70 -2.37 -2.98 8.44
N GLY A 71 -1.97 -2.51 7.27
CA GLY A 71 -0.62 -2.65 6.76
C GLY A 71 -0.50 -2.06 5.36
N THR A 72 0.67 -1.51 5.05
CA THR A 72 1.03 -1.09 3.70
C THR A 72 1.67 -2.25 2.97
N GLY A 73 1.28 -2.50 1.73
CA GLY A 73 1.89 -3.52 0.90
C GLY A 73 0.91 -4.11 -0.11
N ARG A 74 1.44 -4.99 -0.96
CA ARG A 74 0.67 -5.80 -1.91
C ARG A 74 0.67 -7.25 -1.43
N VAL A 75 -0.40 -7.97 -1.73
CA VAL A 75 -0.56 -9.39 -1.37
C VAL A 75 -0.59 -10.21 -2.64
N TYR A 76 0.23 -11.25 -2.67
CA TYR A 76 0.29 -12.22 -3.77
C TYR A 76 -0.10 -13.59 -3.23
N THR A 77 -1.04 -14.25 -3.89
CA THR A 77 -1.43 -15.61 -3.52
C THR A 77 -0.53 -16.64 -4.20
N GLN A 78 -0.61 -17.89 -3.75
CA GLN A 78 0.08 -19.00 -4.41
C GLN A 78 -0.33 -19.14 -5.89
N ASP A 79 -1.60 -18.90 -6.23
CA ASP A 79 -2.06 -18.88 -7.63
C ASP A 79 -1.42 -17.75 -8.44
N ASP A 80 -1.14 -16.59 -7.84
CA ASP A 80 -0.46 -15.50 -8.54
C ASP A 80 0.97 -15.90 -8.89
N ILE A 81 1.68 -16.51 -7.93
CA ILE A 81 3.02 -17.04 -8.14
C ILE A 81 3.01 -18.13 -9.22
N GLN A 82 2.11 -19.11 -9.14
CA GLN A 82 2.03 -20.19 -10.13
C GLN A 82 1.69 -19.69 -11.53
N ARG A 83 0.83 -18.67 -11.65
CA ARG A 83 0.49 -18.05 -12.95
C ARG A 83 1.67 -17.35 -13.61
N THR A 84 2.74 -17.01 -12.88
CA THR A 84 3.95 -16.44 -13.50
C THR A 84 4.77 -17.47 -14.30
N GLY A 85 4.59 -18.77 -14.02
CA GLY A 85 5.37 -19.87 -14.59
C GLY A 85 6.81 -19.96 -14.08
N GLU A 86 7.20 -19.11 -13.12
CA GLU A 86 8.54 -19.10 -12.55
C GLU A 86 8.74 -20.23 -11.54
N ARG A 87 9.95 -20.79 -11.51
CA ARG A 87 10.34 -21.80 -10.50
C ARG A 87 10.69 -21.18 -9.16
N ASP A 88 11.24 -19.97 -9.20
CA ASP A 88 11.80 -19.29 -8.04
C ASP A 88 10.97 -18.04 -7.70
N LEU A 89 10.92 -17.74 -6.41
CA LEU A 89 10.05 -16.69 -5.87
C LEU A 89 10.48 -15.29 -6.32
N GLY A 90 11.79 -15.05 -6.44
CA GLY A 90 12.30 -13.74 -6.83
C GLY A 90 11.84 -13.30 -8.22
N PRO A 91 12.13 -14.09 -9.27
CA PRO A 91 11.62 -13.85 -10.62
C PRO A 91 10.09 -13.74 -10.69
N ALA A 92 9.38 -14.59 -9.93
CA ALA A 92 7.91 -14.53 -9.85
C ALA A 92 7.43 -13.17 -9.32
N LEU A 93 8.00 -12.71 -8.21
CA LEU A 93 7.64 -11.45 -7.58
C LEU A 93 8.01 -10.25 -8.45
N GLN A 94 9.15 -10.28 -9.14
CA GLN A 94 9.56 -9.21 -10.05
C GLN A 94 8.63 -9.10 -11.27
N LYS A 95 8.08 -10.22 -11.77
CA LYS A 95 7.04 -10.23 -12.81
C LYS A 95 5.70 -9.67 -12.30
N LEU A 96 5.33 -9.96 -11.06
CA LEU A 96 4.08 -9.48 -10.46
C LEU A 96 4.15 -8.00 -10.01
N ASP A 97 5.36 -7.53 -9.70
CA ASP A 97 5.65 -6.19 -9.23
C ASP A 97 7.03 -5.72 -9.71
N PRO A 98 7.08 -4.92 -10.79
CA PRO A 98 8.34 -4.41 -11.32
C PRO A 98 9.11 -3.51 -10.34
N SER A 99 8.47 -3.03 -9.27
CA SER A 99 9.14 -2.26 -8.21
C SER A 99 9.97 -3.16 -7.28
N VAL A 100 9.71 -4.47 -7.27
CA VAL A 100 10.48 -5.45 -6.51
C VAL A 100 11.68 -5.88 -7.36
N THR A 101 12.88 -5.55 -6.88
CA THR A 101 14.14 -5.99 -7.50
C THR A 101 14.76 -7.10 -6.67
N THR A 102 15.01 -8.26 -7.26
CA THR A 102 15.74 -9.35 -6.59
C THR A 102 17.19 -9.41 -7.06
N HIS A 103 18.11 -9.44 -6.10
CA HIS A 103 19.55 -9.60 -6.34
C HIS A 103 19.99 -10.89 -5.65
N GLY A 104 19.93 -12.02 -6.36
CA GLY A 104 20.22 -13.35 -5.83
C GLY A 104 20.11 -14.41 -6.91
N HIS A 105 20.76 -15.57 -6.70
CA HIS A 105 20.89 -16.63 -7.68
C HIS A 105 20.28 -17.95 -7.20
#